data_AF-A0A931ZTI0-F1
#
_entry.id   AF-A0A931ZTI0-F1
#
_cell.length_a   1.000
_cell.length_b   1.000
_cell.length_c   1.000
_cell.angle_alpha   90.00
_cell.angle_beta   90.00
_cell.angle_gamma   90.00
#
_symmetry.space_group_name_H-M   'P 1'
#
loop_
_entity.id
_entity.type
_entity.pdbx_description
1 polymer ?
#
loop_
_entity_poly.entity_id
_entity_poly.type
_entity_poly.pdbx_seq_one_letter_code
_entity_poly.pdbx_strand_id
1 'polypeptide(L)' 'MRIYTPTELAQRAGNKYLGVLVAAKFARFVNDFPRDRTVEFEKKLTTRALEELASGRLTYRLVRRRRHEA' A
#
# COMPACT_ATOMS: atom_id res chain seq x y z
N MET A 1 15.10 -4.21 -9.57
CA MET A 1 14.28 -3.59 -8.50
C MET A 1 13.70 -2.28 -9.04
N ARG A 2 12.38 -2.16 -9.22
CA ARG A 2 11.75 -0.93 -9.73
C ARG A 2 11.69 0.13 -8.64
N ILE A 3 12.08 1.36 -8.96
CA ILE A 3 12.08 2.51 -8.04
C ILE A 3 10.78 3.29 -8.27
N TYR A 4 10.08 3.62 -7.19
CA TYR A 4 8.92 4.54 -7.21
C TYR A 4 9.33 5.84 -6.53
N THR A 5 9.11 6.95 -7.23
CA THR A 5 9.53 8.28 -6.79
C THR A 5 8.50 8.93 -5.87
N PRO A 6 8.92 9.86 -5.00
CA PRO A 6 7.98 10.62 -4.18
C PRO A 6 6.92 11.37 -4.98
N THR A 7 7.27 11.84 -6.18
CA THR A 7 6.37 12.58 -7.07
C THR A 7 5.24 11.69 -7.60
N GLU A 8 5.56 10.47 -8.07
CA GLU A 8 4.56 9.51 -8.53
C GLU A 8 3.55 9.16 -7.42
N LEU A 9 4.04 8.97 -6.19
CA LEU A 9 3.18 8.70 -5.03
C LEU A 9 2.31 9.91 -4.68
N ALA A 10 2.88 11.12 -4.70
CA ALA A 10 2.15 12.34 -4.39
C ALA A 10 1.04 12.63 -5.41
N GLN A 11 1.28 12.39 -6.70
CA GLN A 11 0.26 12.57 -7.74
C GLN A 11 -0.98 11.68 -7.52
N ARG A 12 -0.81 10.48 -6.95
CA ARG A 12 -1.90 9.55 -6.69
C ARG A 12 -2.55 9.75 -5.32
N ALA A 13 -1.75 10.01 -4.29
CA ALA A 13 -2.23 10.09 -2.92
C ALA A 13 -2.46 11.53 -2.41
N GLY A 14 -2.19 12.55 -3.22
CA GLY A 14 -2.20 13.97 -2.84
C GLY A 14 -0.95 14.41 -2.07
N ASN A 15 -0.32 13.51 -1.30
CA ASN A 15 1.00 13.75 -0.73
C ASN A 15 1.82 12.46 -0.59
N LYS A 16 3.15 12.59 -0.64
CA LYS A 16 4.08 11.45 -0.60
C LYS A 16 4.01 10.63 0.68
N TYR A 17 3.79 11.27 1.83
CA TYR A 17 3.75 10.61 3.14
C TYR A 17 2.52 9.72 3.28
N LEU A 18 1.35 10.24 2.88
CA LEU A 18 0.12 9.48 2.84
C LEU A 18 0.22 8.31 1.86
N GLY A 19 0.84 8.51 0.70
CA GLY A 19 1.10 7.43 -0.25
C GLY A 19 1.89 6.28 0.39
N VAL A 20 2.96 6.58 1.14
CA VAL A 20 3.74 5.57 1.86
C VAL A 20 2.89 4.87 2.93
N LEU A 21 2.11 5.63 3.73
CA LEU A 21 1.27 5.05 4.78
C LEU A 21 0.20 4.11 4.22
N VAL A 22 -0.43 4.50 3.12
CA VAL A 22 -1.46 3.70 2.43
C VAL A 22 -0.84 2.41 1.87
N ALA A 23 0.28 2.51 1.14
CA ALA A 23 0.96 1.34 0.60
C ALA A 23 1.44 0.39 1.71
N ALA A 24 2.01 0.92 2.80
CA ALA A 24 2.45 0.11 3.94
C ALA A 24 1.29 -0.56 4.68
N LYS A 25 0.14 0.12 4.81
CA LYS A 25 -1.06 -0.47 5.40
C LYS A 25 -1.61 -1.60 4.52
N PHE A 26 -1.68 -1.38 3.21
CA PHE A 26 -2.11 -2.40 2.26
C PHE A 26 -1.17 -3.61 2.24
N ALA A 27 0.14 -3.40 2.22
CA ALA A 27 1.11 -4.49 2.27
C ALA A 27 0.97 -5.35 3.53
N ARG A 28 0.72 -4.73 4.70
CA ARG A 28 0.44 -5.46 5.95
C ARG A 28 -0.84 -6.25 5.86
N PHE A 29 -1.92 -5.63 5.40
CA PHE A 29 -3.21 -6.31 5.20
C PHE A 29 -3.08 -7.54 4.30
N VAL A 30 -2.36 -7.44 3.18
CA VAL A 30 -2.12 -8.58 2.28
C VAL A 30 -1.22 -9.64 2.94
N ASN A 31 -0.26 -9.22 3.77
CA ASN A 31 0.64 -10.12 4.48
C ASN A 31 -0.05 -10.96 5.56
N ASP A 32 -1.18 -10.51 6.09
CA ASP A 32 -1.94 -11.23 7.11
C ASP A 32 -2.65 -12.48 6.56
N PHE A 33 -2.78 -12.61 5.22
CA PHE A 33 -3.35 -13.80 4.59
C PHE A 33 -2.32 -14.95 4.54
N PRO A 34 -2.76 -16.22 4.71
CA PRO A 34 -1.89 -17.38 4.56
C PRO A 34 -1.19 -17.37 3.21
N ARG A 35 0.14 -17.52 3.22
CA ARG A 35 0.91 -17.62 1.99
C ARG A 35 0.84 -19.05 1.46
N ASP A 36 0.36 -19.18 0.23
CA ASP A 36 0.51 -20.42 -0.52
C ASP A 36 1.99 -20.62 -0.86
N ARG A 37 2.59 -21.68 -0.32
CA ARG A 37 4.01 -22.01 -0.53
C ARG A 37 4.28 -22.57 -1.92
N THR A 38 3.23 -22.94 -2.66
CA THR A 38 3.34 -23.38 -4.06
C THR A 38 3.44 -22.20 -5.03
N VAL A 39 3.06 -21.00 -4.58
CA VAL A 39 3.08 -19.78 -5.40
C VAL A 39 4.36 -19.01 -5.09
N GLU A 40 5.27 -18.98 -6.05
CA GLU A 40 6.47 -18.16 -5.95
C GLU A 40 6.12 -16.70 -6.25
N PHE A 41 6.25 -15.83 -5.24
CA PHE A 41 6.02 -14.41 -5.42
C PHE A 41 7.25 -13.75 -6.05
N GLU A 42 7.12 -13.37 -7.32
CA GLU A 42 8.18 -12.69 -8.07
C GLU A 42 8.55 -11.30 -7.48
N LYS A 43 7.65 -10.68 -6.70
CA LYS A 43 7.83 -9.33 -6.13
C LYS A 43 7.42 -9.27 -4.66
N LYS A 44 8.23 -8.61 -3.84
CA LYS A 44 7.92 -8.31 -2.42
C LYS A 44 6.60 -7.53 -2.31
N LEU A 45 5.79 -7.85 -1.30
CA LEU A 45 4.46 -7.23 -1.08
C LEU A 45 4.54 -5.70 -0.97
N THR A 46 5.59 -5.14 -0.37
CA THR A 46 5.79 -3.70 -0.27
C THR A 46 6.01 -3.04 -1.63
N THR A 47 6.79 -3.67 -2.51
CA THR A 47 7.01 -3.19 -3.88
C THR A 47 5.73 -3.32 -4.71
N ARG A 48 4.97 -4.41 -4.54
CA ARG A 48 3.67 -4.59 -5.20
C ARG A 48 2.65 -3.56 -4.71
N ALA A 49 2.59 -3.27 -3.42
CA ALA A 49 1.70 -2.24 -2.87
C ALA A 49 1.98 -0.84 -3.43
N LEU A 50 3.25 -0.46 -3.57
CA LEU A 50 3.64 0.80 -4.22
C LEU A 50 3.25 0.83 -5.70
N GLU A 51 3.38 -0.31 -6.40
CA GLU A 51 2.95 -0.45 -7.80
C GLU A 51 1.45 -0.25 -7.98
N GLU A 52 0.65 -0.90 -7.14
CA GLU A 52 -0.81 -0.77 -7.19
C GLU A 52 -1.25 0.68 -6.91
N LEU A 53 -0.59 1.36 -5.97
CA LEU A 53 -0.85 2.78 -5.71
C LEU A 53 -0.43 3.67 -6.87
N ALA A 54 0.79 3.51 -7.40
CA ALA A 54 1.31 4.33 -8.50
C ALA A 54 0.49 4.15 -9.80
N SER A 55 0.05 2.92 -10.09
CA SER A 55 -0.79 2.60 -11.23
C SER A 55 -2.25 3.02 -11.07
N GLY A 56 -2.67 3.45 -9.87
CA GLY A 56 -4.05 3.84 -9.58
C GLY A 56 -5.03 2.67 -9.40
N ARG A 57 -4.53 1.44 -9.33
CA ARG A 57 -5.34 0.24 -9.06
C ARG A 57 -5.68 0.08 -7.58
N LEU A 58 -4.90 0.69 -6.69
CA LEU A 58 -5.20 0.76 -5.26
C LEU A 58 -6.06 1.99 -4.93
N THR A 59 -7.34 1.77 -4.68
CA THR A 59 -8.24 2.80 -4.15
C THR A 59 -8.33 2.74 -2.63
N TYR A 60 -8.44 3.90 -1.98
CA TYR A 60 -8.59 3.97 -0.53
C TYR A 60 -9.48 5.16 -0.12
N ARG A 61 -10.00 5.10 1.10
CA ARG A 61 -10.75 6.19 1.71
C ARG A 61 -10.23 6.45 3.12
N LEU A 62 -10.03 7.72 3.45
CA LEU A 62 -9.66 8.12 4.80
C LEU A 62 -10.91 8.04 5.70
N VAL A 63 -10.80 7.25 6.76
CA VAL A 63 -11.85 7.11 7.77
C VAL A 63 -11.27 7.56 9.10
N ARG A 64 -11.97 8.47 9.79
CA ARG A 64 -11.58 8.90 11.14
C ARG A 64 -11.64 7.70 12.08
N ARG A 65 -10.60 7.52 12.89
CA ARG A 65 -10.62 6.54 13.97
C ARG A 65 -11.74 6.93 14.94
N ARG A 66 -12.70 6.03 15.20
CA ARG A 66 -13.68 6.23 16.27
C ARG A 66 -12.91 6.23 17.58
N ARG A 67 -13.03 7.30 18.38
CA ARG A 67 -12.59 7.26 19.78
C ARG A 67 -13.60 6.36 20.50
N HIS A 68 -13.13 5.30 21.13
CA HIS A 68 -13.94 4.64 22.15
C HIS A 68 -14.00 5.64 23.31
N GLU A 69 -15.21 6.00 23.76
CA GLU A 69 -15.36 6.66 25.05
C GLU A 69 -14.81 5.69 26.10
N ALA A 70 -13.93 6.23 26.94
CA ALA A 70 -13.18 5.50 27.96
C ALA A 70 -14.05 5.22 29.18
#